data_AF-A0A0M1JEA9-F1
#
_entry.id   AF-A0A0M1JEA9-F1
#
_cell.length_a   1.000
_cell.length_b   1.000
_cell.length_c   1.000
_cell.angle_alpha   90.00
_cell.angle_beta   90.00
_cell.angle_gamma   90.00
#
_symmetry.space_group_name_H-M   'P 1'
#
loop_
_entity.id
_entity.type
_entity.pdbx_description
1 polymer ?
#
loop_
_entity_poly.entity_id
_entity_poly.type
_entity_poly.pdbx_seq_one_letter_code
_entity_poly.pdbx_strand_id
1 'polypeptide(L)'
;TQAIFAHDENVYCLSIHSGIDLYIEKMAGSHLGTTTAGEETGNCNIPLLDKSFEDDFWAEVELSGKFYRADNSISAFQTALDNLPWTPDMIMIFSGYDSHREDCGKNITDWTNEDFITLTQSVLQLSSQANCPVLSGHGGGYNLPVTIAAAAAHIKTLANE
;
A
#
# COMPACT_ATOMS: atom_id res chain seq x y z
N THR A 1 -7.83 9.02 1.29
CA THR A 1 -6.94 9.49 2.37
C THR A 1 -5.97 10.55 1.88
N GLN A 2 -5.14 10.27 0.86
CA GLN A 2 -4.18 11.25 0.31
C GLN A 2 -4.80 12.63 0.03
N ALA A 3 -5.91 12.71 -0.69
CA ALA A 3 -6.54 14.01 -1.01
C ALA A 3 -7.03 14.80 0.21
N ILE A 4 -7.35 14.14 1.33
CA ILE A 4 -7.83 14.79 2.56
C ILE A 4 -6.65 15.40 3.33
N PHE A 5 -5.52 14.69 3.37
CA PHE A 5 -4.32 15.07 4.12
C PHE A 5 -3.20 15.61 3.23
N ALA A 6 -3.53 16.06 2.02
CA ALA A 6 -2.55 16.64 1.12
C ALA A 6 -1.94 17.90 1.78
N HIS A 7 -0.61 17.91 1.92
CA HIS A 7 0.15 18.97 2.60
C HIS A 7 -0.13 19.13 4.12
N ASP A 8 -0.79 18.15 4.76
CA ASP A 8 -0.85 18.12 6.23
C ASP A 8 0.45 17.51 6.78
N GLU A 9 1.30 18.35 7.36
CA GLU A 9 2.60 17.93 7.90
C GLU A 9 2.48 16.98 9.11
N ASN A 10 1.29 16.83 9.69
CA ASN A 10 1.03 15.95 10.84
C ASN A 10 0.54 14.55 10.43
N VAL A 11 0.25 14.32 9.15
CA VAL A 11 -0.27 13.04 8.66
C VAL A 11 0.51 12.59 7.44
N TYR A 12 1.24 11.49 7.57
CA TYR A 12 1.95 10.87 6.47
C TYR A 12 1.16 9.68 5.91
N CYS A 13 0.70 9.79 4.66
CA CYS A 13 0.00 8.71 3.99
C CYS A 13 0.99 7.84 3.21
N LEU A 14 1.00 6.54 3.49
CA LEU A 14 1.70 5.53 2.71
C LEU A 14 0.66 4.60 2.08
N SER A 15 0.67 4.47 0.74
CA SER A 15 -0.25 3.58 0.03
C SER A 15 0.46 2.66 -0.95
N ILE A 16 0.14 1.36 -0.89
CA ILE A 16 0.42 0.38 -1.95
C ILE A 16 -0.90 0.12 -2.67
N HIS A 17 -0.92 0.20 -4.00
CA HIS A 17 -2.13 0.03 -4.78
C HIS A 17 -1.82 -0.40 -6.22
N SER A 18 -2.86 -0.78 -6.97
CA SER A 18 -2.72 -1.14 -8.37
C SER A 18 -2.44 0.10 -9.22
N GLY A 19 -1.44 0.02 -10.11
CA GLY A 19 -1.19 1.03 -11.12
C GLY A 19 -2.33 1.14 -12.14
N ILE A 20 -3.17 0.10 -12.30
CA ILE A 20 -4.34 0.14 -13.19
C ILE A 20 -5.35 1.19 -12.70
N ASP A 21 -5.53 1.33 -11.39
CA ASP A 21 -6.43 2.34 -10.82
C ASP A 21 -6.00 3.76 -11.24
N LEU A 22 -4.68 3.97 -11.42
CA LEU A 22 -4.10 5.24 -11.86
C LEU A 22 -4.38 5.53 -13.34
N TYR A 23 -4.43 4.50 -14.19
CA TYR A 23 -4.82 4.68 -15.59
C TYR A 23 -6.26 5.18 -15.69
N ILE A 24 -7.16 4.61 -14.86
CA ILE A 24 -8.56 5.03 -14.80
C ILE A 24 -8.68 6.48 -14.28
N GLU A 25 -7.94 6.81 -13.22
CA GLU A 25 -7.86 8.18 -12.69
C GLU A 25 -7.31 9.17 -13.74
N LYS A 26 -6.28 8.79 -14.50
CA LYS A 26 -5.75 9.62 -15.59
C LYS A 26 -6.80 9.91 -16.64
N MET A 27 -7.57 8.90 -17.05
CA MET A 27 -8.66 9.10 -18.01
C MET A 27 -9.76 10.04 -17.47
N ALA A 28 -9.86 10.17 -16.14
CA ALA A 28 -10.71 11.15 -15.47
C ALA A 28 -10.04 12.53 -15.25
N GLY A 29 -8.81 12.74 -15.73
CA GLY A 29 -8.06 13.99 -15.60
C GLY A 29 -7.29 14.15 -14.28
N SER A 30 -7.11 13.06 -13.53
CA SER A 30 -6.43 13.01 -12.22
C SER A 30 -5.05 12.35 -12.34
N HIS A 31 -4.07 12.83 -11.59
CA HIS A 31 -2.74 12.20 -11.47
C HIS A 31 -2.49 11.62 -10.06
N LEU A 32 -3.55 11.52 -9.25
CA LEU A 32 -3.50 10.99 -7.90
C LEU A 32 -2.99 9.56 -7.89
N GLY A 33 -2.33 9.15 -6.80
CA GLY A 33 -1.79 7.80 -6.62
C GLY A 33 -0.46 7.52 -7.34
N THR A 34 0.00 8.37 -8.26
CA THR A 34 1.39 8.26 -8.76
C THR A 34 2.41 8.56 -7.65
N THR A 35 3.63 8.04 -7.77
CA THR A 35 4.74 8.39 -6.86
C THR A 35 5.02 9.88 -6.85
N THR A 36 5.04 10.53 -8.03
CA THR A 36 5.19 11.99 -8.15
C THR A 36 4.10 12.75 -7.39
N ALA A 37 2.83 12.37 -7.56
CA ALA A 37 1.74 13.02 -6.82
C ALA A 37 1.80 12.76 -5.30
N GLY A 38 2.34 11.60 -4.89
CA GLY A 38 2.64 11.32 -3.49
C GLY A 38 3.65 12.34 -2.96
N GLU A 39 4.82 12.41 -3.60
CA GLU A 39 5.92 13.30 -3.23
C GLU A 39 5.49 14.78 -3.18
N GLU A 40 4.74 15.24 -4.18
CA GLU A 40 4.22 16.62 -4.24
C GLU A 40 3.33 16.97 -3.04
N THR A 41 2.63 15.99 -2.48
CA THR A 41 1.72 16.18 -1.34
C THR A 41 2.35 15.85 0.01
N GLY A 42 3.64 15.48 0.04
CA GLY A 42 4.33 15.04 1.25
C GLY A 42 4.00 13.61 1.69
N ASN A 43 3.45 12.80 0.78
CA ASN A 43 3.00 11.42 1.02
C ASN A 43 3.85 10.42 0.21
N CYS A 44 3.64 9.12 0.41
CA CYS A 44 4.29 8.06 -0.33
C CYS A 44 3.28 7.13 -1.00
N ASN A 45 3.43 6.99 -2.32
CA ASN A 45 2.66 6.06 -3.12
C ASN A 45 3.58 4.99 -3.71
N ILE A 46 3.11 3.74 -3.70
CA ILE A 46 3.80 2.56 -4.23
C ILE A 46 2.85 1.89 -5.23
N PRO A 47 2.73 2.42 -6.45
CA PRO A 47 1.87 1.83 -7.47
C PRO A 47 2.52 0.59 -8.07
N LEU A 48 1.75 -0.51 -8.10
CA LEU A 48 2.21 -1.81 -8.59
C LEU A 48 1.70 -2.11 -9.99
N LEU A 49 2.59 -2.64 -10.83
CA LEU A 49 2.28 -2.94 -12.22
C LEU A 49 1.83 -4.37 -12.38
N ASP A 50 0.68 -4.54 -13.04
CA ASP A 50 0.22 -5.84 -13.51
C ASP A 50 1.25 -6.44 -14.48
N LYS A 51 1.58 -7.71 -14.28
CA LYS A 51 2.53 -8.48 -15.12
C LYS A 51 2.17 -8.52 -16.61
N SER A 52 0.93 -8.21 -16.97
CA SER A 52 0.49 -8.11 -18.36
C SER A 52 0.99 -6.86 -19.09
N PHE A 53 1.45 -5.83 -18.36
CA PHE A 53 2.04 -4.64 -18.96
C PHE A 53 3.56 -4.74 -19.02
N GLU A 54 4.14 -4.28 -20.11
CA GLU A 54 5.58 -4.04 -20.26
C GLU A 54 6.05 -2.93 -19.29
N ASP A 55 7.35 -2.90 -18.99
CA ASP A 55 7.91 -1.93 -18.03
C ASP A 55 7.83 -0.47 -18.52
N ASP A 56 7.77 -0.25 -19.83
CA ASP A 56 7.68 1.07 -20.47
C ASP A 56 6.25 1.58 -20.68
N PHE A 57 5.23 0.75 -20.46
CA PHE A 57 3.81 1.08 -20.67
C PHE A 57 3.41 2.43 -20.05
N TRP A 58 3.94 2.77 -18.88
CA TRP A 58 3.58 4.00 -18.16
C TRP A 58 4.22 5.25 -18.73
N ALA A 59 5.39 5.12 -19.35
CA ALA A 59 5.98 6.19 -20.13
C ALA A 59 5.14 6.44 -21.39
N GLU A 60 4.62 5.38 -22.02
CA GLU A 60 3.73 5.48 -23.17
C GLU A 60 2.39 6.14 -22.82
N VAL A 61 1.82 5.82 -21.66
CA VAL A 61 0.61 6.46 -21.15
C VAL A 61 0.88 7.73 -20.35
N GLU A 62 2.07 8.34 -20.48
CA GLU A 62 2.53 9.58 -19.82
C GLU A 62 2.08 9.70 -18.35
N LEU A 63 2.32 8.67 -17.55
CA LEU A 63 2.17 8.72 -16.10
C LEU A 63 3.53 8.96 -15.45
N SER A 64 3.58 9.95 -14.56
CA SER A 64 4.83 10.39 -13.93
C SER A 64 5.26 9.50 -12.77
N GLY A 65 6.57 9.40 -12.57
CA GLY A 65 7.18 8.80 -11.39
C GLY A 65 7.66 7.36 -11.58
N LYS A 66 7.93 6.70 -10.45
CA LYS A 66 8.33 5.30 -10.36
C LYS A 66 7.13 4.39 -10.14
N PHE A 67 7.25 3.18 -10.66
CA PHE A 67 6.31 2.09 -10.51
C PHE A 67 7.05 0.82 -10.11
N TYR A 68 6.36 -0.07 -9.40
CA TYR A 68 6.97 -1.24 -8.79
C TYR A 68 6.28 -2.52 -9.28
N ARG A 69 6.93 -3.66 -9.05
CA ARG A 69 6.40 -5.00 -9.36
C ARG A 69 6.14 -5.75 -8.06
N ALA A 70 5.32 -6.80 -8.14
CA ALA A 70 4.96 -7.66 -7.00
C ALA A 70 6.16 -8.07 -6.13
N ASP A 71 7.22 -8.53 -6.76
CA ASP A 71 8.47 -9.00 -6.14
C ASP A 71 9.22 -7.91 -5.35
N ASN A 72 8.99 -6.64 -5.69
CA ASN A 72 9.60 -5.49 -5.04
C ASN A 72 8.62 -4.72 -4.13
N SER A 73 7.36 -5.14 -4.04
CA SER A 73 6.32 -4.40 -3.31
C SER A 73 6.59 -4.32 -1.81
N ILE A 74 6.98 -5.43 -1.18
CA ILE A 74 7.28 -5.50 0.26
C ILE A 74 8.59 -4.74 0.58
N SER A 75 9.61 -4.84 -0.26
CA SER A 75 10.86 -4.11 -0.05
C SER A 75 10.69 -2.60 -0.23
N ALA A 76 9.87 -2.17 -1.20
CA ALA A 76 9.48 -0.77 -1.36
C ALA A 76 8.70 -0.26 -0.14
N PHE A 77 7.79 -1.07 0.40
CA PHE A 77 7.05 -0.75 1.63
C PHE A 77 7.98 -0.57 2.83
N GLN A 78 8.88 -1.53 3.06
CA GLN A 78 9.88 -1.45 4.15
C GLN A 78 10.76 -0.21 4.00
N THR A 79 11.25 0.07 2.78
CA THR A 79 12.02 1.29 2.50
C THR A 79 11.22 2.55 2.84
N ALA A 80 9.92 2.58 2.55
CA ALA A 80 9.07 3.72 2.88
C ALA A 80 8.85 3.87 4.40
N LEU A 81 8.76 2.77 5.16
CA LEU A 81 8.72 2.80 6.63
C LEU A 81 10.05 3.27 7.24
N ASP A 82 11.18 2.87 6.67
CA ASP A 82 12.51 3.28 7.13
C ASP A 82 12.79 4.78 6.88
N ASN A 83 12.11 5.36 5.89
CA ASN A 83 12.29 6.75 5.46
C ASN A 83 11.11 7.66 5.84
N LEU A 84 10.39 7.35 6.92
CA LEU A 84 9.37 8.26 7.43
C LEU A 84 9.97 9.64 7.75
N PRO A 85 9.25 10.73 7.45
CA PRO A 85 9.75 12.08 7.72
C PRO A 85 9.89 12.40 9.21
N TRP A 86 9.22 11.64 10.07
CA TRP A 86 9.19 11.79 11.52
C TRP A 86 8.79 10.49 12.22
N THR A 87 9.05 10.42 13.52
CA THR A 87 8.59 9.30 14.37
C THR A 87 7.10 9.45 14.67
N PRO A 88 6.25 8.44 14.37
CA PRO A 88 4.81 8.56 14.58
C PRO A 88 4.39 8.40 16.04
N ASP A 89 3.39 9.18 16.46
CA ASP A 89 2.70 8.99 17.74
C ASP A 89 1.56 7.96 17.67
N MET A 90 1.15 7.56 16.47
CA MET A 90 0.14 6.51 16.20
C MET A 90 0.29 6.03 14.75
N ILE A 91 0.04 4.74 14.50
CA ILE A 91 -0.06 4.18 13.16
C ILE A 91 -1.49 3.69 12.89
N MET A 92 -2.07 4.09 11.76
CA MET A 92 -3.37 3.61 11.31
C MET A 92 -3.22 2.75 10.06
N ILE A 93 -3.75 1.53 10.08
CA ILE A 93 -3.75 0.61 8.94
C ILE A 93 -5.15 0.58 8.35
N PHE A 94 -5.26 0.89 7.05
CA PHE A 94 -6.46 0.56 6.26
C PHE A 94 -6.24 -0.79 5.58
N SER A 95 -6.67 -1.86 6.24
CA SER A 95 -6.34 -3.26 5.88
C SER A 95 -7.28 -3.81 4.79
N GLY A 96 -6.99 -3.52 3.53
CA GLY A 96 -7.62 -4.20 2.38
C GLY A 96 -6.97 -5.55 2.09
N TYR A 97 -7.79 -6.55 1.76
CA TYR A 97 -7.38 -7.93 1.47
C TYR A 97 -7.61 -8.34 0.00
N ASP A 98 -8.12 -7.43 -0.82
CA ASP A 98 -8.33 -7.57 -2.26
C ASP A 98 -7.01 -7.74 -3.04
N SER A 99 -5.88 -7.34 -2.45
CA SER A 99 -4.53 -7.61 -2.95
C SER A 99 -4.10 -9.08 -2.85
N HIS A 100 -4.91 -9.99 -2.31
CA HIS A 100 -4.61 -11.42 -2.34
C HIS A 100 -4.69 -11.96 -3.79
N ARG A 101 -3.79 -12.88 -4.18
CA ARG A 101 -3.74 -13.46 -5.55
C ARG A 101 -4.96 -14.28 -5.97
N GLU A 102 -5.74 -14.71 -4.98
CA GLU A 102 -7.00 -15.44 -5.18
C GLU A 102 -8.22 -14.49 -5.11
N ASP A 103 -7.97 -13.19 -5.00
CA ASP A 103 -8.93 -12.10 -5.13
C ASP A 103 -8.48 -11.20 -6.32
N CYS A 104 -8.59 -9.87 -6.21
CA CYS A 104 -8.16 -8.93 -7.25
C CYS A 104 -6.64 -8.85 -7.47
N GLY A 105 -5.81 -9.34 -6.54
CA GLY A 105 -4.35 -9.16 -6.57
C GLY A 105 -3.58 -10.02 -7.58
N LYS A 106 -4.27 -10.93 -8.29
CA LYS A 106 -3.63 -11.82 -9.26
C LYS A 106 -2.89 -11.00 -10.32
N ASN A 107 -1.64 -11.36 -10.59
CA ASN A 107 -0.71 -10.66 -11.51
C ASN A 107 -0.28 -9.24 -11.11
N ILE A 108 -0.82 -8.66 -10.03
CA ILE A 108 -0.48 -7.29 -9.58
C ILE A 108 0.45 -7.37 -8.37
N THR A 109 -0.08 -7.85 -7.26
CA THR A 109 0.63 -8.08 -5.99
C THR A 109 1.04 -9.54 -5.86
N ASP A 110 0.20 -10.46 -6.36
CA ASP A 110 0.29 -11.90 -6.13
C ASP A 110 0.47 -12.30 -4.64
N TRP A 111 0.02 -11.43 -3.72
CA TRP A 111 0.16 -11.65 -2.29
C TRP A 111 -0.66 -12.83 -1.79
N THR A 112 -0.18 -13.37 -0.69
CA THR A 112 -0.75 -14.48 0.07
C THR A 112 -0.97 -14.04 1.51
N ASN A 113 -1.60 -14.89 2.32
CA ASN A 113 -1.70 -14.65 3.77
C ASN A 113 -0.35 -14.38 4.45
N GLU A 114 0.75 -14.96 3.95
CA GLU A 114 2.10 -14.73 4.48
C GLU A 114 2.59 -13.30 4.24
N ASP A 115 2.23 -12.72 3.09
CA ASP A 115 2.58 -11.35 2.76
C ASP A 115 1.83 -10.37 3.67
N PHE A 116 0.55 -10.63 3.97
CA PHE A 116 -0.20 -9.85 4.97
C PHE A 116 0.41 -9.96 6.37
N ILE A 117 0.92 -11.13 6.76
CA ILE A 117 1.66 -11.30 8.02
C ILE A 117 2.92 -10.43 8.00
N THR A 118 3.71 -10.51 6.93
CA THR A 118 4.97 -9.76 6.77
C THR A 118 4.76 -8.25 6.82
N LEU A 119 3.74 -7.74 6.13
CA LEU A 119 3.37 -6.32 6.15
C LEU A 119 2.96 -5.88 7.56
N THR A 120 2.17 -6.71 8.26
CA THR A 120 1.72 -6.43 9.64
C THR A 120 2.91 -6.40 10.61
N GLN A 121 3.82 -7.37 10.52
CA GLN A 121 5.03 -7.42 11.33
C GLN A 121 5.93 -6.21 11.08
N SER A 122 6.06 -5.77 9.84
CA SER A 122 6.85 -4.58 9.49
C SER A 122 6.28 -3.32 10.17
N VAL A 123 4.95 -3.18 10.22
CA VAL A 123 4.29 -2.07 10.93
C VAL A 123 4.45 -2.20 12.45
N LEU A 124 4.29 -3.39 13.02
CA LEU A 124 4.46 -3.63 14.45
C LEU A 124 5.90 -3.35 14.91
N GLN A 125 6.89 -3.73 14.11
CA GLN A 125 8.29 -3.42 14.36
C GLN A 125 8.52 -1.90 14.42
N LEU A 126 8.01 -1.15 13.44
CA LEU A 126 8.07 0.31 13.46
C LEU A 126 7.36 0.87 14.70
N SER A 127 6.17 0.35 15.03
CA SER A 127 5.39 0.80 16.18
C SER A 127 6.12 0.58 17.50
N SER A 128 6.81 -0.55 17.64
CA SER A 128 7.65 -0.89 18.79
C SER A 128 8.84 0.07 18.92
N GLN A 129 9.50 0.39 17.80
CA GLN A 129 10.59 1.36 17.76
C GLN A 129 10.13 2.78 18.09
N ALA A 130 8.96 3.19 17.61
CA ALA A 130 8.36 4.49 17.86
C ALA A 130 7.65 4.58 19.22
N ASN A 131 7.41 3.44 19.88
CA ASN A 131 6.62 3.33 21.10
C ASN A 131 5.22 3.97 20.96
N CYS A 132 4.54 3.66 19.86
CA CYS A 132 3.20 4.17 19.55
C CYS A 132 2.16 3.04 19.44
N PRO A 133 0.85 3.33 19.55
CA PRO A 133 -0.21 2.37 19.27
C PRO A 133 -0.43 2.16 17.76
N VAL A 134 -0.87 0.95 17.40
CA VAL A 134 -1.39 0.61 16.07
C VAL A 134 -2.91 0.45 16.12
N LEU A 135 -3.63 1.10 15.22
CA LEU A 135 -5.05 0.93 15.00
C LEU A 135 -5.30 0.40 13.59
N SER A 136 -5.91 -0.77 13.46
CA SER A 136 -6.26 -1.34 12.15
C SER A 136 -7.77 -1.27 11.89
N GLY A 137 -8.14 -0.74 10.73
CA GLY A 137 -9.50 -0.74 10.19
C GLY A 137 -9.61 -1.67 8.98
N HIS A 138 -10.72 -2.40 8.86
CA HIS A 138 -10.96 -3.28 7.72
C HIS A 138 -11.23 -2.47 6.44
N GLY A 139 -10.59 -2.86 5.34
CA GLY A 139 -10.71 -2.23 4.02
C GLY A 139 -11.48 -3.10 3.02
N GLY A 140 -10.96 -3.20 1.79
CA GLY A 140 -11.52 -4.03 0.72
C GLY A 140 -11.24 -5.53 0.87
N GLY A 141 -11.79 -6.33 -0.04
CA GLY A 141 -11.74 -7.79 -0.02
C GLY A 141 -13.06 -8.36 -0.52
N TYR A 142 -13.05 -9.03 -1.67
CA TYR A 142 -14.25 -9.34 -2.45
C TYR A 142 -14.47 -10.85 -2.65
N ASN A 143 -13.43 -11.66 -2.42
CA ASN A 143 -13.54 -13.10 -2.28
C ASN A 143 -13.61 -13.45 -0.79
N LEU A 144 -14.81 -13.80 -0.31
CA LEU A 144 -15.11 -13.95 1.13
C LEU A 144 -14.20 -14.97 1.85
N PRO A 145 -14.04 -16.23 1.39
CA PRO A 145 -13.11 -17.17 2.00
C PRO A 145 -11.67 -16.65 2.12
N VAL A 146 -11.18 -15.99 1.07
CA VAL A 146 -9.83 -15.43 1.00
C VAL A 146 -9.70 -14.24 1.96
N THR A 147 -10.66 -13.33 1.95
CA THR A 147 -10.72 -12.15 2.82
C THR A 147 -10.72 -12.57 4.29
N ILE A 148 -11.53 -13.58 4.67
CA ILE A 148 -11.54 -14.10 6.04
C ILE A 148 -10.18 -14.68 6.42
N ALA A 149 -9.57 -15.47 5.55
CA ALA A 149 -8.29 -16.10 5.82
C ALA A 149 -7.16 -15.06 5.99
N ALA A 150 -7.09 -14.07 5.11
CA ALA A 150 -6.12 -12.98 5.16
C ALA A 150 -6.33 -12.06 6.37
N ALA A 151 -7.58 -11.68 6.65
CA ALA A 151 -7.91 -10.89 7.84
C ALA A 151 -7.60 -11.63 9.14
N ALA A 152 -7.87 -12.94 9.19
CA ALA A 152 -7.52 -13.75 10.35
C ALA A 152 -6.00 -13.85 10.53
N ALA A 153 -5.22 -13.93 9.45
CA ALA A 153 -3.76 -13.90 9.51
C ALA A 153 -3.25 -12.55 10.05
N HIS A 154 -3.74 -11.43 9.50
CA HIS A 154 -3.43 -10.07 9.97
C HIS A 154 -3.75 -9.87 11.46
N ILE A 155 -4.98 -10.21 11.89
CA ILE A 155 -5.44 -10.02 13.28
C ILE A 155 -4.64 -10.90 14.24
N LYS A 156 -4.34 -12.16 13.87
CA LYS A 156 -3.50 -13.04 14.71
C LYS A 156 -2.12 -12.44 14.91
N THR A 157 -1.52 -11.89 13.86
CA THR A 157 -0.22 -11.21 13.96
C THR A 157 -0.32 -9.96 14.84
N LEU A 158 -1.36 -9.15 14.66
CA LEU A 158 -1.60 -7.94 15.45
C LEU A 158 -1.79 -8.24 16.95
N ALA A 159 -2.38 -9.38 17.31
CA ALA A 159 -2.68 -9.77 18.68
C ALA A 159 -1.55 -10.53 19.41
N ASN A 160 -0.53 -10.99 18.68
CA ASN A 160 0.52 -11.86 19.21
C ASN A 160 1.84 -11.13 19.57
N GLU A 161 1.85 -9.79 19.56
CA GLU A 161 2.93 -8.96 20.09
C GLU A 161 2.53 -8.19 21.36
#